data_AF-A0A358WBQ3-F1
#
_entry.id   AF-A0A358WBQ3-F1
#
_cell.length_a   1.000
_cell.length_b   1.000
_cell.length_c   1.000
_cell.angle_alpha   90.00
_cell.angle_beta   90.00
_cell.angle_gamma   90.00
#
_symmetry.space_group_name_H-M   'P 1'
#
loop_
_entity.id
_entity.type
_entity.pdbx_description
1 polymer ?
#
loop_
_entity_poly.entity_id
_entity_poly.type
_entity_poly.pdbx_seq_one_letter_code
_entity_poly.pdbx_strand_id
1 'polypeptide(L)'
;MDYLYKIAVEIDDEKVLSLQQHDLNAVYKTVREAFADCSFNELSTNDNQLVFVIGDGNDSFSEVGIVANALHDSWLGKYLKKMEWYDMSDGSTEDMLREIQEFDNEYGK
;
A
#
# COMPACT_ATOMS: atom_id res chain seq x y z
N MET A 1 4.24 -14.41 14.23
CA MET A 1 4.50 -12.98 13.99
C MET A 1 3.31 -12.26 14.57
N ASP A 2 3.52 -11.49 15.64
CA ASP A 2 2.48 -10.68 16.31
C ASP A 2 2.39 -9.32 15.60
N TYR A 3 1.65 -9.26 14.50
CA TYR A 3 1.21 -8.00 13.93
C TYR A 3 -0.30 -7.87 14.12
N LEU A 4 -0.77 -6.66 14.40
CA LEU A 4 -2.19 -6.35 14.47
C LEU A 4 -2.74 -6.09 13.06
N TYR A 5 -2.01 -5.27 12.28
CA TYR A 5 -2.33 -5.00 10.89
C TYR A 5 -1.14 -5.26 9.98
N LYS A 6 -1.46 -5.65 8.75
CA LYS A 6 -0.50 -5.85 7.67
C LYS A 6 -1.04 -5.21 6.40
N ILE A 7 -0.17 -4.57 5.64
CA ILE A 7 -0.45 -4.04 4.31
C ILE A 7 0.52 -4.68 3.34
N ALA A 8 0.00 -5.20 2.23
CA ALA A 8 0.81 -5.69 1.12
C ALA A 8 0.56 -4.79 -0.10
N VAL A 9 1.63 -4.18 -0.60
CA VAL A 9 1.60 -3.34 -1.81
C VAL A 9 2.31 -4.08 -2.93
N GLU A 10 1.56 -4.42 -3.98
CA GLU A 10 2.09 -5.03 -5.20
C GLU A 10 2.22 -3.98 -6.30
N ILE A 11 3.41 -3.93 -6.91
CA ILE A 11 3.72 -3.03 -8.03
C ILE A 11 3.65 -3.79 -9.34
N ASP A 12 3.13 -3.12 -10.37
CA ASP A 12 3.10 -3.63 -11.75
C ASP A 12 4.46 -3.37 -12.43
N ASP A 13 5.43 -4.24 -12.18
CA ASP A 13 6.77 -4.16 -12.77
C ASP A 13 6.73 -4.11 -14.29
N GLU A 14 5.86 -4.91 -14.91
CA GLU A 14 5.71 -4.96 -16.37
C GLU A 14 5.31 -3.58 -16.90
N LYS A 15 4.37 -2.92 -16.23
CA LYS A 15 3.93 -1.56 -16.59
C LYS A 15 4.99 -0.51 -16.33
N VAL A 16 5.76 -0.61 -15.24
CA VAL A 16 6.90 0.28 -14.97
C VAL A 16 7.94 0.15 -16.09
N LEU A 17 8.35 -1.08 -16.39
CA LEU A 17 9.34 -1.41 -17.41
C LEU A 17 8.86 -1.10 -18.83
N SER A 18 7.55 -1.23 -19.10
CA SER A 18 6.94 -0.91 -20.40
C SER A 18 6.85 0.59 -20.64
N LEU A 19 6.45 1.36 -19.63
CA LEU A 19 6.32 2.81 -19.75
C LEU A 19 7.68 3.52 -19.80
N GLN A 20 8.72 2.94 -19.17
CA GLN A 20 10.08 3.51 -19.08
C GLN A 20 10.11 4.97 -18.58
N GLN A 21 9.09 5.39 -17.83
CA GLN A 21 8.98 6.74 -17.29
C GLN A 21 9.74 6.89 -15.96
N HIS A 22 9.88 5.79 -15.22
CA HIS A 22 10.56 5.74 -13.92
C HIS A 22 11.33 4.42 -13.79
N ASP A 23 12.45 4.46 -13.07
CA ASP A 23 13.17 3.26 -12.66
C ASP A 23 12.35 2.45 -11.66
N LEU A 24 12.36 1.12 -11.82
CA LEU A 24 11.69 0.20 -10.90
C LEU A 24 12.13 0.42 -9.44
N ASN A 25 13.42 0.59 -9.21
CA ASN A 25 13.96 0.87 -7.88
C ASN A 25 13.46 2.21 -7.31
N ALA A 26 13.24 3.23 -8.15
CA ALA A 26 12.70 4.51 -7.72
C ALA A 26 11.22 4.39 -7.28
N VAL A 27 10.44 3.56 -7.99
CA VAL A 27 9.05 3.24 -7.61
C VAL A 27 9.01 2.58 -6.23
N TYR A 28 9.78 1.51 -6.03
CA TYR A 28 9.87 0.83 -4.74
C TYR A 28 10.37 1.74 -3.60
N LYS A 29 11.39 2.56 -3.88
CA LYS A 29 11.91 3.51 -2.90
C LYS A 29 10.84 4.51 -2.46
N THR A 30 10.06 5.03 -3.40
CA THR A 30 9.01 6.02 -3.10
C THR A 30 7.91 5.41 -2.25
N VAL A 31 7.52 4.16 -2.52
CA VAL A 31 6.56 3.45 -1.65
C VAL A 31 7.10 3.31 -0.24
N ARG A 32 8.35 2.87 -0.07
CA ARG A 32 8.98 2.77 1.26
C ARG A 32 9.03 4.12 1.98
N GLU A 33 9.37 5.19 1.27
CA GLU A 33 9.39 6.55 1.83
C GLU A 33 7.99 6.98 2.30
N ALA A 34 6.93 6.64 1.57
CA ALA A 34 5.55 6.94 2.00
C ALA A 34 5.15 6.21 3.29
N PHE A 35 5.65 5.00 3.52
CA PHE A 35 5.42 4.25 4.76
C PHE A 35 6.40 4.60 5.88
N ALA A 36 7.54 5.26 5.57
CA ALA A 36 8.55 5.62 6.57
C ALA A 36 8.09 6.72 7.54
N ASP A 37 7.16 7.57 7.10
CA ASP A 37 6.49 8.57 7.95
C ASP A 37 5.40 7.94 8.85
N CYS A 38 5.08 6.66 8.64
CA CYS A 38 4.08 5.95 9.42
C CYS A 38 4.72 4.94 10.37
N SER A 39 3.92 4.47 11.32
CA SER A 39 4.36 3.49 12.33
C SER A 39 4.54 2.05 11.79
N PHE A 40 4.62 1.86 10.48
CA PHE A 40 4.75 0.54 9.87
C PHE A 40 6.21 0.11 9.75
N ASN A 41 6.45 -1.17 9.98
CA ASN A 41 7.74 -1.81 9.77
C ASN A 41 7.69 -2.69 8.51
N GLU A 42 8.67 -2.56 7.62
CA GLU A 42 8.81 -3.45 6.45
C GLU A 42 9.20 -4.85 6.94
N LEU A 43 8.41 -5.86 6.58
CA LEU A 43 8.59 -7.25 7.04
C LEU A 43 9.24 -8.14 5.97
N SER A 44 8.82 -7.98 4.72
CA SER A 44 9.31 -8.78 3.59
C SER A 44 9.34 -7.96 2.32
N THR A 45 10.46 -8.10 1.60
CA THR A 45 10.60 -7.69 0.20
C THR A 45 10.58 -8.95 -0.64
N ASN A 46 9.40 -9.40 -1.07
CA ASN A 46 9.38 -10.21 -2.30
C ASN A 46 9.65 -9.23 -3.44
N ASP A 47 10.37 -9.63 -4.50
CA ASP A 47 10.83 -8.70 -5.56
C ASP A 47 9.73 -7.78 -6.09
N ASN A 48 8.48 -8.25 -6.12
CA ASN A 48 7.33 -7.53 -6.66
C ASN A 48 6.37 -6.94 -5.61
N GLN A 49 6.54 -7.28 -4.33
CA GLN A 49 5.58 -6.96 -3.27
C GLN A 49 6.29 -6.47 -2.00
N LEU A 50 5.89 -5.29 -1.53
CA LEU A 50 6.32 -4.73 -0.25
C LEU A 50 5.28 -5.03 0.82
N VAL A 51 5.72 -5.63 1.92
CA VAL A 51 4.85 -5.95 3.06
C VAL A 51 5.25 -5.11 4.27
N PHE A 52 4.27 -4.38 4.80
CA PHE A 52 4.39 -3.48 5.94
C PHE A 52 3.49 -3.95 7.08
N VAL A 53 3.97 -3.92 8.31
CA VAL A 53 3.18 -4.37 9.48
C VAL A 53 3.29 -3.44 10.66
N ILE A 54 2.27 -3.46 11.50
CA ILE A 54 2.22 -2.72 12.76
C ILE A 54 1.81 -3.63 13.91
N GLY A 55 2.43 -3.43 15.08
CA GLY A 55 2.16 -4.19 16.30
C GLY A 55 1.01 -3.64 17.13
N ASP A 56 0.60 -4.42 18.13
CA ASP A 56 -0.44 -4.06 19.10
C ASP A 56 -0.09 -2.78 19.88
N GLY A 57 -1.06 -1.86 20.01
CA GLY A 57 -0.91 -0.61 20.77
C GLY A 57 -0.82 0.68 19.94
N ASN A 58 -0.95 0.60 18.61
CA ASN A 58 -1.07 1.78 17.74
C ASN A 58 -2.43 1.77 17.03
N ASP A 59 -3.26 2.79 17.28
CA ASP A 59 -4.60 2.98 16.68
C ASP A 59 -4.49 3.51 15.24
N SER A 60 -3.57 2.94 14.46
CA SER A 60 -3.14 3.48 13.16
C SER A 60 -4.06 3.10 12.00
N PHE A 61 -5.28 2.64 12.28
CA PHE A 61 -6.25 2.31 11.22
C PHE A 61 -6.46 3.49 10.26
N SER A 62 -6.51 4.71 10.80
CA SER A 62 -6.63 5.93 10.00
C SER A 62 -5.38 6.21 9.14
N GLU A 63 -4.17 5.85 9.62
CA GLU A 63 -2.92 6.07 8.88
C GLU A 63 -2.83 5.18 7.64
N VAL A 64 -3.40 3.96 7.70
CA VAL A 64 -3.47 3.05 6.55
C VAL A 64 -4.22 3.69 5.38
N GLY A 65 -5.44 4.17 5.65
CA GLY A 65 -6.28 4.81 4.64
C GLY A 65 -5.63 6.08 4.07
N ILE A 66 -4.92 6.84 4.90
CA ILE A 66 -4.20 8.04 4.47
C ILE A 66 -3.05 7.68 3.52
N VAL A 67 -2.20 6.71 3.88
CA VAL A 67 -1.08 6.29 3.02
C VAL A 67 -1.58 5.65 1.73
N ALA A 68 -2.61 4.81 1.81
CA ALA A 68 -3.22 4.18 0.63
C ALA A 68 -3.73 5.22 -0.37
N ASN A 69 -4.49 6.21 0.13
CA ASN A 69 -4.96 7.33 -0.70
C ASN A 69 -3.80 8.18 -1.22
N ALA A 70 -2.82 8.50 -0.39
CA ALA A 70 -1.65 9.28 -0.81
C ALA A 70 -0.87 8.57 -1.93
N LEU A 71 -0.69 7.25 -1.83
CA LEU A 71 -0.06 6.44 -2.88
C LEU A 71 -0.91 6.41 -4.15
N HIS A 72 -2.23 6.22 -4.02
CA HIS A 72 -3.17 6.21 -5.13
C HIS A 72 -3.23 7.54 -5.89
N ASP A 73 -3.34 8.66 -5.19
CA ASP A 73 -3.39 10.01 -5.78
C ASP A 73 -2.02 10.50 -6.28
N SER A 74 -0.93 9.88 -5.83
CA SER A 74 0.40 10.21 -6.32
C SER A 74 0.65 9.69 -7.74
N TRP A 75 1.77 10.10 -8.33
CA TRP A 75 2.25 9.57 -9.61
C TRP A 75 2.47 8.05 -9.60
N LEU A 76 2.56 7.42 -8.40
CA LEU A 76 2.68 5.96 -8.24
C LEU A 76 1.38 5.22 -8.52
N GLY A 77 0.21 5.87 -8.39
CA GLY A 77 -1.10 5.20 -8.45
C GLY A 77 -1.28 4.34 -9.70
N LYS A 78 -0.77 4.80 -10.84
CA LYS A 78 -0.80 4.05 -12.11
C LYS A 78 0.05 2.78 -12.12
N TYR A 79 1.02 2.63 -11.22
CA TYR A 79 1.91 1.47 -11.08
C TYR A 79 1.47 0.52 -9.97
N LEU A 80 0.50 0.92 -9.13
CA LEU A 80 -0.05 0.05 -8.11
C LEU A 80 -0.90 -1.02 -8.79
N LYS A 81 -0.51 -2.29 -8.63
CA LYS A 81 -1.25 -3.44 -9.13
C LYS A 81 -2.28 -3.92 -8.13
N LYS A 82 -1.89 -3.96 -6.86
CA LYS A 82 -2.75 -4.39 -5.76
C LYS A 82 -2.31 -3.74 -4.45
N MET A 83 -3.27 -3.45 -3.58
CA MET A 83 -2.99 -3.04 -2.21
C MET A 83 -3.97 -3.76 -1.28
N GLU A 84 -3.44 -4.72 -0.51
CA GLU A 84 -4.24 -5.53 0.40
C GLU A 84 -3.96 -5.15 1.84
N TRP A 85 -5.02 -4.85 2.57
CA TRP A 85 -4.98 -4.69 4.01
C TRP A 85 -5.44 -5.99 4.67
N TYR A 86 -4.74 -6.40 5.72
CA TYR A 86 -5.03 -7.57 6.53
C TYR A 86 -5.16 -7.12 7.98
N ASP A 87 -6.34 -7.32 8.56
CA ASP A 87 -6.57 -7.17 9.99
C ASP A 87 -6.50 -8.54 10.65
N MET A 88 -5.58 -8.70 11.60
CA MET A 88 -5.43 -9.95 12.33
C MET A 88 -6.49 -10.11 13.42
N SER A 89 -7.11 -9.01 13.86
CA SER A 89 -8.12 -9.01 14.94
C SER A 89 -9.37 -9.80 14.56
N ASP A 90 -9.86 -9.61 13.34
CA ASP A 90 -11.04 -10.28 12.76
C ASP A 90 -10.65 -11.27 11.64
N GLY A 91 -9.38 -11.29 11.21
CA GLY A 91 -8.90 -12.14 10.12
C GLY A 91 -9.36 -11.69 8.74
N SER A 92 -9.86 -10.46 8.63
CA SER A 92 -10.40 -9.88 7.41
C SER A 92 -9.28 -9.39 6.47
N THR A 93 -9.57 -9.40 5.16
CA THR A 93 -8.67 -8.91 4.12
C THR A 93 -9.45 -8.01 3.17
N GLU A 94 -8.95 -6.79 2.95
CA GLU A 94 -9.61 -5.77 2.14
C GLU A 94 -8.70 -5.28 1.01
N ASP A 95 -9.29 -5.07 -0.17
CA ASP A 95 -8.59 -4.50 -1.32
C ASP A 95 -8.77 -2.98 -1.32
N MET A 96 -7.74 -2.28 -0.83
CA MET A 96 -7.77 -0.85 -0.61
C MET A 96 -7.94 -0.07 -1.92
N LEU A 97 -7.35 -0.54 -3.03
CA LEU A 97 -7.48 0.15 -4.32
C LEU A 97 -8.92 0.10 -4.82
N ARG A 98 -9.59 -1.03 -4.61
CA ARG A 98 -10.98 -1.20 -4.95
C ARG A 98 -11.89 -0.31 -4.10
N GLU A 99 -11.65 -0.25 -2.79
CA GLU A 99 -12.45 0.60 -1.89
C GLU A 99 -12.30 2.09 -2.23
N ILE A 100 -11.08 2.54 -2.52
CA ILE A 100 -10.82 3.93 -2.97
C ILE A 100 -11.62 4.21 -4.25
N GLN A 101 -11.59 3.28 -5.22
CA GLN A 101 -12.33 3.42 -6.46
C GLN A 101 -13.85 3.40 -6.27
N GLU A 102 -14.36 2.53 -5.38
CA GLU A 102 -15.79 2.47 -5.04
C GLU A 102 -16.25 3.77 -4.36
N PHE A 103 -15.44 4.32 -3.46
CA PHE A 103 -15.68 5.61 -2.82
C PHE A 103 -15.69 6.77 -3.81
N ASP A 104 -14.68 6.84 -4.70
CA ASP A 104 -14.60 7.82 -5.79
C ASP A 104 -15.83 7.76 -6.73
N ASN A 105 -16.31 6.55 -7.02
CA ASN A 105 -17.49 6.36 -7.87
C ASN A 105 -18.80 6.76 -7.16
N GLU A 106 -18.91 6.50 -5.85
CA GLU A 106 -20.11 6.78 -5.07
C GLU A 106 -20.27 8.27 -4.73
N TYR A 107 -19.16 8.93 -4.34
CA TYR A 107 -19.20 10.31 -3.84
C TYR A 107 -18.63 11.34 -4.82
N GLY A 108 -17.88 10.92 -5.84
CA GLY A 108 -17.14 11.82 -6.72
C GLY A 108 -15.93 12.48 -6.03
N LYS A 109 -14.93 12.91 -6.82
CA LYS A 109 -13.83 13.76 -6.33
C LYS A 109 -14.26 15.20 -6.09
#